data_AF-A0A1Y4CQV5-F1
#
_entry.id   AF-A0A1Y4CQV5-F1
#
_cell.length_a   1.000
_cell.length_b   1.000
_cell.length_c   1.000
_cell.angle_alpha   90.00
_cell.angle_beta   90.00
_cell.angle_gamma   90.00
#
_symmetry.space_group_name_H-M   'P 1'
#
loop_
_entity.id
_entity.type
_entity.pdbx_description
1 polymer ?
#
loop_
_entity_poly.entity_id
_entity_poly.type
_entity_poly.pdbx_seq_one_letter_code
_entity_poly.pdbx_strand_id
1 'polypeptide(L)'
;MGEKNLDIDALSALSSQMGRERWRVVSDAAQVVANYLVCHPRAEAVRYPGLKSDPDFPRAANELVGGFGPRVAYRAAGEWRLWEADDRDARDQVMDLEALLA
;
A
#
# COMPACT_ATOMS: atom_id res chain seq x y z
N MET A 1 -18.49 2.40 -3.92
CA MET A 1 -18.32 1.93 -2.54
C MET A 1 -17.16 0.95 -2.54
N GLY A 2 -15.93 1.41 -2.27
CA GLY A 2 -14.73 0.58 -2.42
C GLY A 2 -13.39 1.27 -2.09
N GLU A 3 -13.35 2.60 -2.03
CA GLU A 3 -12.09 3.36 -1.85
C GLU A 3 -11.79 3.75 -0.39
N LYS A 4 -12.60 3.31 0.58
CA LYS A 4 -12.56 3.81 1.97
C LYS A 4 -11.34 3.39 2.82
N ASN A 5 -10.37 2.64 2.29
CA ASN A 5 -9.25 2.10 3.08
C ASN A 5 -7.90 2.84 2.89
N LEU A 6 -7.83 3.82 1.99
CA LEU A 6 -6.62 4.62 1.70
C LEU A 6 -6.79 6.11 2.01
N ASP A 7 -7.80 6.45 2.82
CA ASP A 7 -8.01 7.83 3.22
C ASP A 7 -6.79 8.40 3.97
N ILE A 8 -6.29 9.56 3.55
CA ILE A 8 -5.06 10.16 4.07
C ILE A 8 -5.21 10.57 5.55
N ASP A 9 -6.40 11.00 5.98
CA ASP A 9 -6.66 11.36 7.37
C ASP A 9 -6.59 10.11 8.27
N ALA A 10 -7.21 9.01 7.82
CA ALA A 10 -7.11 7.71 8.48
C ALA A 10 -5.67 7.18 8.53
N LEU A 11 -4.87 7.36 7.47
CA LEU A 11 -3.46 6.95 7.43
C LEU A 11 -2.61 7.79 8.39
N SER A 12 -2.88 9.10 8.49
CA SER A 12 -2.22 9.99 9.45
C SER A 12 -2.53 9.60 10.90
N ALA A 13 -3.80 9.32 11.19
CA ALA A 13 -4.22 8.81 12.49
C ALA A 13 -3.57 7.46 12.82
N LEU A 14 -3.43 6.56 11.83
CA LEU A 14 -2.78 5.26 11.99
C LEU A 14 -1.28 5.40 12.29
N SER A 15 -0.58 6.30 11.57
CA SER A 15 0.84 6.60 11.80
C SER A 15 1.10 7.04 13.24
N SER A 16 0.22 7.89 13.78
CA SER A 16 0.30 8.39 15.16
C SER A 16 0.15 7.28 16.21
N GLN A 17 -0.56 6.19 15.89
CA GLN A 17 -0.80 5.06 16.79
C GLN A 17 0.32 3.99 16.76
N MET A 18 0.95 3.75 15.60
CA MET A 18 1.93 2.67 15.42
C MET A 18 3.35 3.01 15.90
N GLY A 19 3.65 4.29 16.07
CA GLY A 19 5.01 4.76 16.31
C GLY A 19 5.85 4.81 15.02
N ARG A 20 6.81 5.74 14.99
CA ARG A 20 7.54 6.11 13.75
C ARG A 20 8.35 4.97 13.14
N GLU A 21 8.96 4.12 13.96
CA GLU A 21 9.82 3.02 13.47
C GLU A 21 8.98 1.95 12.78
N ARG A 22 7.91 1.49 13.43
CA ARG A 22 6.99 0.52 12.84
C ARG A 22 6.31 1.07 11.60
N TRP A 23 5.85 2.33 11.63
CA TRP A 23 5.25 3.00 10.48
C TRP A 23 6.17 2.99 9.24
N ARG A 24 7.46 3.28 9.44
CA ARG A 24 8.45 3.24 8.36
C ARG A 24 8.58 1.85 7.77
N VAL A 25 8.83 0.84 8.62
CA VAL A 25 9.04 -0.55 8.19
C VAL A 25 7.86 -1.06 7.36
N VAL A 26 6.63 -0.89 7.84
CA VAL A 26 5.46 -1.39 7.11
C VAL A 26 5.17 -0.58 5.84
N SER A 27 5.54 0.71 5.82
CA SER A 27 5.41 1.55 4.62
C SER A 27 6.42 1.19 3.54
N ASP A 28 7.65 0.85 3.92
CA ASP A 28 8.69 0.38 3.00
C ASP A 28 8.25 -0.95 2.35
N ALA A 29 7.72 -1.88 3.15
CA ALA A 29 7.16 -3.13 2.65
C ALA A 29 5.97 -2.88 1.69
N ALA A 30 5.03 -2.02 2.07
CA ALA A 30 3.90 -1.62 1.22
C ALA A 30 4.36 -0.98 -0.10
N GLN A 31 5.41 -0.16 -0.08
CA GLN A 31 5.98 0.45 -1.28
C GLN A 31 6.53 -0.60 -2.25
N VAL A 32 7.22 -1.62 -1.75
CA VAL A 32 7.72 -2.74 -2.57
C VAL A 32 6.57 -3.51 -3.19
N VAL A 33 5.57 -3.89 -2.37
CA VAL A 33 4.35 -4.58 -2.83
C VAL A 33 3.61 -3.78 -3.89
N ALA A 34 3.42 -2.48 -3.69
CA ALA A 34 2.73 -1.61 -4.63
C ALA A 34 3.47 -1.51 -5.97
N ASN A 35 4.80 -1.35 -5.96
CA ASN A 35 5.60 -1.33 -7.19
C ASN A 35 5.55 -2.67 -7.93
N TYR A 36 5.60 -3.78 -7.21
CA TYR A 36 5.45 -5.11 -7.80
C TYR A 36 4.09 -5.27 -8.48
N LEU A 37 3.00 -4.90 -7.80
CA LEU A 37 1.64 -4.95 -8.36
C LEU A 37 1.49 -4.08 -9.61
N VAL A 38 2.10 -2.89 -9.66
CA VAL A 38 2.07 -2.02 -10.85
C VAL A 38 2.68 -2.71 -12.08
N CYS A 39 3.64 -3.61 -11.88
CA CYS A 39 4.28 -4.37 -12.95
C CYS A 39 3.61 -5.73 -13.22
N HIS A 40 2.61 -6.14 -12.43
CA HIS A 40 2.04 -7.47 -12.47
C HIS A 40 0.92 -7.59 -13.52
N PRO A 41 0.95 -8.57 -14.45
CA PRO A 41 0.02 -8.64 -15.58
C PRO A 41 -1.45 -8.89 -15.19
N ARG A 42 -1.70 -9.44 -14.01
CA ARG A 42 -3.07 -9.70 -13.50
C ARG A 42 -3.61 -8.57 -12.62
N ALA A 43 -2.77 -7.59 -12.28
CA ALA A 43 -3.22 -6.38 -11.60
C ALA A 43 -3.72 -5.37 -12.63
N GLU A 44 -5.02 -5.09 -12.60
CA GLU A 44 -5.68 -4.17 -13.52
C GLU A 44 -5.57 -2.71 -13.08
N ALA A 45 -5.44 -2.49 -11.77
CA ALA A 45 -5.27 -1.17 -11.18
C ALA A 45 -4.62 -1.30 -9.79
N VAL A 46 -3.88 -0.28 -9.38
CA VAL A 46 -3.25 -0.20 -8.06
C VAL A 46 -3.48 1.20 -7.49
N ARG A 47 -3.83 1.26 -6.20
CA ARG A 47 -3.93 2.49 -5.42
C ARG A 47 -3.02 2.35 -4.21
N TYR A 48 -2.10 3.28 -4.08
CA TYR A 48 -1.22 3.41 -2.94
C TYR A 48 -0.67 4.84 -2.91
N PRO A 49 -0.86 5.58 -1.81
CA PRO A 49 -0.47 6.99 -1.73
C PRO A 49 1.04 7.24 -1.90
N GLY A 50 1.89 6.21 -1.83
CA GLY A 50 3.32 6.30 -2.14
C GLY A 50 3.67 6.13 -3.62
N LEU A 51 2.73 5.78 -4.49
CA LEU A 51 2.96 5.71 -5.94
C LEU A 51 2.77 7.10 -6.56
N LYS A 52 3.73 7.56 -7.36
CA LYS A 52 3.61 8.85 -8.08
C LYS A 52 2.41 8.94 -9.02
N SER A 53 1.91 7.78 -9.47
CA SER A 53 0.75 7.70 -10.35
C SER A 53 -0.58 7.68 -9.60
N ASP A 54 -0.56 7.61 -8.26
CA ASP A 54 -1.75 7.66 -7.42
C ASP A 54 -2.23 9.11 -7.28
N PRO A 55 -3.54 9.38 -7.44
CA PRO A 55 -4.08 10.75 -7.34
C PRO A 55 -3.88 11.39 -5.97
N ASP A 56 -3.77 10.60 -4.91
CA ASP A 56 -3.57 11.10 -3.54
C ASP A 56 -2.09 11.37 -3.23
N PHE A 57 -1.15 10.99 -4.11
CA PHE A 57 0.29 11.16 -3.89
C PHE A 57 0.71 12.60 -3.55
N PRO A 58 0.24 13.66 -4.26
CA PRO A 58 0.63 15.04 -3.93
C PRO A 58 0.22 15.42 -2.50
N ARG A 59 -0.96 14.97 -2.07
CA ARG A 59 -1.47 15.22 -0.72
C ARG A 59 -0.70 14.40 0.31
N ALA A 60 -0.59 13.09 0.08
CA ALA A 60 0.06 12.16 0.98
C ALA A 60 1.54 12.48 1.20
N ALA A 61 2.27 12.89 0.16
CA ALA A 61 3.68 13.28 0.26
C ALA A 61 3.90 14.55 1.09
N ASN A 62 2.87 15.39 1.27
CA ASN A 62 2.93 16.58 2.13
C ASN A 62 2.48 16.29 3.56
N GLU A 63 1.48 15.42 3.74
CA GLU A 63 0.84 15.18 5.05
C GLU A 63 1.45 13.99 5.82
N LEU A 64 1.90 12.93 5.14
CA LEU A 64 2.41 11.72 5.77
C LEU A 64 3.93 11.76 5.90
N VAL A 65 4.42 11.52 7.13
CA VAL A 65 5.85 11.58 7.44
C VAL A 65 6.39 10.19 7.74
N GLY A 66 7.49 9.83 7.07
CA GLY A 66 8.17 8.56 7.31
C GLY A 66 7.48 7.35 6.68
N GLY A 67 6.67 7.55 5.64
CA GLY A 67 5.99 6.48 4.92
C GLY A 67 4.55 6.82 4.56
N PHE A 68 3.93 5.97 3.75
CA PHE A 68 2.56 6.17 3.24
C PHE A 68 1.56 5.15 3.82
N GLY A 69 2.02 4.32 4.76
CA GLY A 69 1.23 3.34 5.48
C GLY A 69 1.29 1.94 4.90
N PRO A 70 0.72 0.96 5.61
CA PRO A 70 0.84 -0.46 5.25
C PRO A 70 -0.10 -0.90 4.12
N ARG A 71 -1.07 -0.07 3.73
CA ARG A 71 -2.21 -0.52 2.92
C ARG A 71 -2.00 -0.25 1.44
N VAL A 72 -2.14 -1.30 0.62
CA VAL A 72 -2.09 -1.22 -0.84
C VAL A 72 -3.40 -1.81 -1.37
N ALA A 73 -4.19 -1.02 -2.09
CA ALA A 73 -5.38 -1.53 -2.76
C ALA A 73 -5.04 -1.87 -4.21
N TYR A 74 -5.53 -2.99 -4.71
CA TYR A 74 -5.33 -3.40 -6.09
C TYR A 74 -6.57 -4.07 -6.65
N ARG A 75 -6.76 -3.98 -7.96
CA ARG A 75 -7.85 -4.67 -8.66
C ARG A 75 -7.28 -5.84 -9.45
N ALA A 76 -7.86 -7.02 -9.27
CA ALA A 76 -7.54 -8.21 -10.03
C ALA A 76 -8.81 -9.02 -10.28
N ALA A 77 -8.95 -9.58 -11.48
CA ALA A 77 -10.16 -10.31 -11.91
C ALA A 77 -11.47 -9.51 -11.71
N GLY A 78 -11.42 -8.19 -11.90
CA GLY A 78 -12.55 -7.27 -11.74
C GLY A 78 -12.86 -6.87 -10.29
N GLU A 79 -12.19 -7.44 -9.28
CA GLU A 79 -12.45 -7.18 -7.87
C GLU A 79 -11.35 -6.36 -7.21
N TRP A 80 -11.74 -5.36 -6.41
CA TRP A 80 -10.83 -4.60 -5.57
C TRP A 80 -10.51 -5.38 -4.30
N ARG A 81 -9.21 -5.56 -4.05
CA ARG A 81 -8.65 -6.25 -2.90
C ARG A 81 -7.72 -5.30 -2.15
N LEU A 82 -7.56 -5.54 -0.86
CA LEU A 82 -6.66 -4.78 0.00
C LEU A 82 -5.56 -5.71 0.52
N TRP A 83 -4.31 -5.34 0.26
CA TRP A 83 -3.15 -5.90 0.93
C TRP A 83 -2.75 -5.00 2.09
N GLU A 84 -2.52 -5.58 3.27
CA GLU A 84 -1.96 -4.87 4.41
C GLU A 84 -0.56 -5.44 4.69
N ALA A 85 0.45 -4.64 4.39
CA ALA A 85 1.84 -4.99 4.60
C ALA A 85 2.19 -5.02 6.09
N ASP A 86 3.07 -5.93 6.45
CA ASP A 86 3.54 -6.14 7.82
C ASP A 86 5.07 -6.00 7.91
N ASP A 87 5.66 -6.32 9.07
CA ASP A 87 7.10 -6.15 9.33
C ASP A 87 8.00 -7.28 8.80
N ARG A 88 7.43 -8.34 8.20
CA ARG A 88 8.20 -9.37 7.49
C ARG A 88 8.95 -8.79 6.29
N ASP A 89 9.94 -9.53 5.79
CA ASP A 89 10.67 -9.17 4.57
C ASP A 89 9.69 -8.96 3.40
N ALA A 90 9.89 -7.86 2.67
CA ALA A 90 8.99 -7.47 1.59
C ALA A 90 8.96 -8.50 0.44
N ARG A 91 10.04 -9.25 0.23
CA ARG A 91 10.09 -10.33 -0.75
C ARG A 91 9.15 -11.46 -0.36
N ASP A 92 9.13 -11.87 0.90
CA ASP A 92 8.22 -12.92 1.37
C ASP A 92 6.76 -12.50 1.19
N GLN A 93 6.44 -11.23 1.46
CA GLN A 93 5.12 -10.65 1.22
C GLN A 93 4.75 -10.65 -0.28
N VAL A 94 5.69 -10.30 -1.16
CA VAL A 94 5.48 -10.36 -2.61
C VAL A 94 5.25 -11.79 -3.10
N MET A 95 5.95 -12.79 -2.54
CA MET A 95 5.75 -14.19 -2.91
C MET A 95 4.38 -14.71 -2.48
N ASP A 96 3.89 -14.31 -1.29
CA ASP A 96 2.54 -14.64 -0.82
C ASP A 96 1.47 -13.99 -1.72
N LEU A 97 1.69 -12.72 -2.09
CA LEU A 97 0.81 -12.01 -3.02
C LEU A 97 0.79 -12.63 -4.42
N GLU A 98 1.95 -13.02 -4.96
CA GLU A 98 2.06 -13.76 -6.23
C GLU A 98 1.23 -15.05 -6.18
N ALA A 99 1.30 -15.80 -5.08
CA ALA A 99 0.51 -17.02 -4.90
C ALA A 99 -1.02 -16.76 -4.91
N LEU A 100 -1.46 -15.58 -4.44
CA LEU A 100 -2.88 -15.17 -4.51
C LEU A 100 -3.31 -14.67 -5.89
N LEU A 101 -2.35 -14.28 -6.73
CA LEU A 101 -2.55 -13.78 -8.07
C LEU A 101 -2.34 -14.86 -9.13
N ALA A 102 -1.75 -16.01 -8.81
CA ALA A 102 -1.64 -17.21 -9.66
C ALA A 102 -2.99 -17.89 -9.94
#